data_AF-A0A522XLA0-F1
#
_entry.id   AF-A0A522XLA0-F1
#
_cell.length_a   1.000
_cell.length_b   1.000
_cell.length_c   1.000
_cell.angle_alpha   90.00
_cell.angle_beta   90.00
_cell.angle_gamma   90.00
#
_symmetry.space_group_name_H-M   'P 1'
#
loop_
_entity.id
_entity.type
_entity.pdbx_description
1 polymer ?
#
loop_
_entity_poly.entity_id
_entity_poly.type
_entity_poly.pdbx_seq_one_letter_code
_entity_poly.pdbx_strand_id
1 'polypeptide(L)'
;MENKLRRAVEHEEFVLHYQPRVALENSHIVGVEALIRWNDPETGLVPPIQFISLLEETGLIPEIGDWALRRAVQDQGHWLEAGFSNATS
;
A
#
# COMPACT_ATOMS: atom_id res chain seq x y z
N MET A 1 -14.74 10.46 -11.73
CA MET A 1 -13.81 9.89 -10.73
C MET A 1 -13.88 8.37 -10.72
N GLU A 2 -15.06 7.75 -10.69
CA GLU A 2 -15.22 6.28 -10.76
C GLU A 2 -14.45 5.63 -11.92
N ASN A 3 -14.63 6.13 -13.16
CA ASN A 3 -13.89 5.66 -14.32
C ASN A 3 -12.37 5.81 -14.20
N LYS A 4 -11.88 6.78 -13.40
CA LYS A 4 -10.44 6.93 -13.14
C LYS A 4 -9.95 5.85 -12.19
N LEU A 5 -10.68 5.55 -11.12
CA LEU A 5 -10.26 4.49 -10.17
C LEU A 5 -10.26 3.10 -10.80
N ARG A 6 -11.23 2.80 -11.65
CA ARG A 6 -11.23 1.51 -12.38
C ARG A 6 -10.00 1.39 -13.30
N ARG A 7 -9.66 2.47 -14.00
CA ARG A 7 -8.42 2.54 -14.80
C ARG A 7 -7.16 2.47 -13.95
N ALA A 8 -7.16 3.09 -12.77
CA ALA A 8 -6.02 3.10 -11.88
C ALA A 8 -5.59 1.68 -11.44
N VAL A 9 -6.55 0.75 -11.32
CA VAL A 9 -6.24 -0.68 -11.09
C VAL A 9 -5.51 -1.29 -12.27
N GLU A 10 -6.02 -1.08 -13.49
CA GLU A 10 -5.48 -1.64 -14.72
C GLU A 10 -4.12 -1.04 -15.11
N HIS A 11 -3.86 0.22 -14.76
CA HIS A 11 -2.67 0.97 -15.14
C HIS A 11 -1.60 1.02 -14.03
N GLU A 12 -1.74 0.19 -12.99
CA GLU A 12 -0.79 0.11 -11.87
C GLU A 12 -0.54 1.46 -11.17
N GLU A 13 -1.57 2.31 -11.09
CA GLU A 13 -1.46 3.64 -10.49
C GLU A 13 -1.57 3.61 -8.96
N PHE A 14 -2.03 2.50 -8.39
CA PHE A 14 -1.98 2.30 -6.94
C PHE A 14 -0.58 1.86 -6.50
N VAL A 15 -0.11 2.42 -5.39
CA VAL A 15 1.18 2.10 -4.78
C VAL A 15 1.03 1.91 -3.27
N LEU A 16 1.96 1.15 -2.67
CA LEU A 16 2.04 1.00 -1.22
C LEU A 16 3.18 1.85 -0.68
N HIS A 17 2.87 2.68 0.31
CA HIS A 17 3.85 3.33 1.15
C HIS A 17 3.93 2.57 2.47
N TYR A 18 5.11 2.52 3.09
CA TYR A 18 5.33 1.74 4.30
C TYR A 18 5.69 2.64 5.47
N GLN A 19 4.89 2.58 6.54
CA GLN A 19 5.19 3.27 7.78
C GLN A 19 5.85 2.30 8.78
N PRO A 20 7.08 2.55 9.24
CA PRO A 20 7.72 1.72 10.25
C PRO A 20 6.97 1.76 11.57
N ARG A 21 6.79 0.59 12.18
CA ARG A 21 6.37 0.43 13.57
C ARG A 21 7.61 0.12 14.39
N VAL A 22 7.86 0.92 15.42
CA VAL A 22 9.05 0.79 16.27
C VAL A 22 8.68 0.35 17.69
N ALA A 23 9.51 -0.50 18.30
CA ALA A 23 9.44 -0.80 19.72
C ALA A 23 9.92 0.42 20.52
N LEU A 24 9.14 0.85 21.52
CA LEU A 24 9.48 2.03 22.33
C LEU A 24 10.72 1.81 23.21
N GLU A 25 11.01 0.56 23.56
CA GLU A 25 12.09 0.19 24.48
C GLU A 25 13.48 0.40 23.88
N ASN A 26 13.65 0.14 22.58
CA ASN A 26 14.94 0.16 21.89
C ASN A 26 14.91 0.83 20.51
N SER A 27 13.77 1.39 20.09
CA SER A 27 13.56 2.00 18.77
C SER A 27 13.81 1.06 17.58
N HIS A 28 13.85 -0.26 17.81
CA HIS A 28 13.97 -1.23 16.73
C HIS A 28 12.67 -1.30 15.93
N ILE A 29 12.80 -1.42 14.61
CA ILE A 29 11.67 -1.66 13.72
C ILE A 29 11.14 -3.07 13.98
N VAL A 30 9.88 -3.18 14.38
CA VAL A 30 9.19 -4.46 14.64
C VAL A 30 8.27 -4.86 13.49
N GLY A 31 8.04 -3.96 12.55
CA GLY A 31 7.25 -4.22 11.35
C GLY A 31 6.95 -2.93 10.60
N VAL A 32 6.10 -3.04 9.59
CA VAL A 32 5.63 -1.92 8.78
C VAL A 32 4.12 -2.00 8.59
N GLU A 33 3.49 -0.85 8.48
CA GLU A 33 2.11 -0.73 8.01
C GLU A 33 2.11 -0.35 6.53
N ALA A 34 1.44 -1.15 5.71
CA ALA A 34 1.26 -0.88 4.28
C ALA A 34 0.07 0.07 4.09
N LEU A 35 0.35 1.24 3.53
CA LEU A 35 -0.61 2.31 3.33
C LEU A 35 -0.76 2.59 1.84
N ILE A 36 -1.94 2.27 1.30
CA ILE A 36 -2.23 2.52 -0.12
C ILE A 36 -2.17 4.02 -0.44
N ARG A 37 -1.68 4.35 -1.63
CA ARG A 37 -1.74 5.67 -2.24
C ARG A 37 -2.14 5.49 -3.70
N TRP A 38 -2.76 6.52 -4.27
CA TRP A 38 -3.02 6.56 -5.70
C TRP A 38 -2.10 7.59 -6.34
N ASN A 39 -1.24 7.14 -7.23
CA ASN A 39 -0.37 8.00 -8.03
C ASN A 39 -1.10 8.38 -9.33
N ASP A 40 -2.03 9.33 -9.22
CA ASP A 40 -2.80 9.81 -10.37
C ASP A 40 -1.87 10.59 -11.33
N PRO A 41 -1.86 10.28 -12.64
CA PRO A 41 -0.96 10.92 -13.59
C PRO A 41 -1.13 12.43 -13.74
N GLU A 42 -2.31 12.97 -13.41
CA GLU A 42 -2.63 14.39 -13.55
C GLU A 42 -2.37 15.20 -12.27
N THR A 43 -2.66 14.60 -11.12
CA THR A 43 -2.67 15.28 -9.81
C THR A 43 -1.56 14.80 -8.86
N GLY A 44 -0.85 13.74 -9.22
CA GLY A 44 0.22 13.15 -8.43
C GLY A 44 -0.30 12.26 -7.30
N LEU A 45 0.42 12.25 -6.17
CA LEU A 45 0.13 11.33 -5.07
C LEU A 45 -1.11 11.77 -4.27
N VAL A 46 -2.21 11.04 -4.44
CA VAL A 46 -3.49 11.24 -3.77
C VAL A 46 -3.58 10.39 -2.50
N PRO A 47 -3.96 10.97 -1.33
CA PRO A 47 -4.12 10.23 -0.09
C PRO A 47 -5.43 9.42 -0.04
N PRO A 48 -5.47 8.32 0.74
CA PRO A 48 -6.64 7.43 0.85
C PRO A 48 -7.94 8.14 1.14
N ILE A 49 -7.91 9.15 2.02
CA ILE A 49 -9.11 9.87 2.45
C ILE A 49 -9.88 10.53 1.28
N GLN A 50 -9.23 10.74 0.14
CA GLN A 50 -9.88 11.32 -1.05
C GLN A 50 -10.51 10.29 -1.98
N PHE A 51 -10.16 9.01 -1.89
CA PHE A 51 -10.64 7.99 -2.84
C PHE A 51 -11.27 6.75 -2.19
N ILE A 52 -11.07 6.51 -0.89
CA ILE A 52 -11.59 5.32 -0.20
C ILE A 52 -13.12 5.27 -0.22
N SER A 53 -13.80 6.38 0.07
CA SER A 53 -15.27 6.43 0.01
C SER A 53 -15.81 6.07 -1.37
N LEU A 54 -15.09 6.46 -2.43
CA LEU A 54 -15.48 6.10 -3.79
C LEU A 54 -15.22 4.62 -4.10
N LEU A 55 -14.15 4.02 -3.58
CA LEU A 55 -13.93 2.57 -3.68
C LEU A 55 -15.05 1.78 -2.99
N GLU A 56 -15.54 2.27 -1.85
CA GLU A 56 -16.68 1.68 -1.13
C GLU A 56 -17.97 1.77 -1.96
N GLU A 57 -18.32 2.96 -2.46
CA GLU A 57 -19.52 3.19 -3.28
C GLU A 57 -19.51 2.36 -4.57
N THR A 58 -18.33 2.16 -5.16
CA THR A 58 -18.15 1.43 -6.43
C THR A 58 -17.95 -0.08 -6.24
N GLY A 59 -17.85 -0.55 -4.99
CA GLY A 59 -17.64 -1.96 -4.66
C GLY A 59 -16.24 -2.49 -5.03
N LEU A 60 -15.26 -1.60 -5.25
CA LEU A 60 -13.88 -1.95 -5.65
C LEU A 60 -12.96 -2.27 -4.45
N ILE A 61 -13.42 -2.06 -3.21
CA ILE A 61 -12.64 -2.35 -1.99
C ILE A 61 -12.05 -3.77 -1.97
N PRO A 62 -12.81 -4.85 -2.29
CA PRO A 62 -12.25 -6.20 -2.24
C PRO A 62 -11.11 -6.41 -3.24
N GLU A 63 -11.27 -5.93 -4.47
CA GLU A 63 -10.28 -6.08 -5.55
C GLU A 63 -8.98 -5.34 -5.21
N ILE A 64 -9.09 -4.10 -4.73
CA ILE A 64 -7.96 -3.29 -4.29
C ILE A 64 -7.29 -3.88 -3.05
N GLY A 65 -8.07 -4.40 -2.09
CA GLY A 65 -7.55 -5.05 -0.89
C GLY A 65 -6.72 -6.28 -1.23
N ASP A 66 -7.22 -7.12 -2.13
CA ASP A 66 -6.52 -8.30 -2.63
C ASP A 66 -5.23 -7.94 -3.37
N TRP A 67 -5.26 -6.90 -4.20
CA TRP A 67 -4.07 -6.38 -4.86
C TRP A 67 -3.06 -5.87 -3.84
N ALA A 68 -3.48 -5.08 -2.85
CA ALA A 68 -2.62 -4.51 -1.83
C ALA A 68 -1.96 -5.61 -0.99
N LEU A 69 -2.69 -6.67 -0.62
CA LEU A 69 -2.14 -7.80 0.12
C LEU A 69 -1.07 -8.54 -0.69
N ARG A 70 -1.35 -8.86 -1.96
CA ARG A 70 -0.37 -9.52 -2.84
C ARG A 70 0.88 -8.67 -3.00
N ARG A 71 0.72 -7.36 -3.17
CA ARG A 71 1.86 -6.44 -3.32
C ARG A 71 2.69 -6.36 -2.04
N ALA A 72 2.05 -6.28 -0.87
CA ALA A 72 2.75 -6.24 0.41
C ALA A 72 3.60 -7.51 0.66
N VAL A 73 3.06 -8.68 0.32
CA VAL A 73 3.80 -9.95 0.42
C VAL A 73 4.98 -9.98 -0.55
N GLN A 74 4.80 -9.49 -1.79
CA GLN A 74 5.87 -9.40 -2.76
C GLN A 74 6.99 -8.44 -2.30
N ASP A 75 6.63 -7.26 -1.80
CA ASP A 75 7.59 -6.28 -1.30
C ASP A 75 8.37 -6.84 -0.10
N GLN A 76 7.70 -7.58 0.81
CA GLN A 76 8.38 -8.31 1.89
C GLN A 76 9.37 -9.34 1.37
N GLY A 77 9.00 -10.12 0.34
CA GLY A 77 9.89 -11.08 -0.31
C GLY A 77 11.16 -10.41 -0.84
N HIS A 78 11.02 -9.30 -1.56
CA HIS A 78 12.16 -8.54 -2.07
C HIS A 78 13.06 -7.99 -0.95
N TRP A 79 12.48 -7.56 0.17
CA TRP A 79 13.26 -7.11 1.32
C TRP A 79 14.08 -8.25 1.94
N LEU A 80 13.48 -9.43 2.09
CA LEU A 80 14.19 -10.62 2.59
C LEU A 80 15.35 -11.01 1.66
N GLU A 81 15.13 -11.01 0.35
CA GLU A 81 16.18 -11.26 -0.66
C GLU A 81 17.31 -10.22 -0.61
N ALA A 82 16.97 -8.95 -0.33
CA ALA A 82 17.93 -7.88 -0.15
C ALA A 82 18.62 -7.88 1.23
N GLY A 83 18.28 -8.82 2.12
CA GLY A 83 18.89 -8.96 3.45
C GLY A 83 18.25 -8.11 4.54
N PHE A 84 17.13 -7.43 4.26
CA PHE A 84 16.33 -6.73 5.26
C PHE A 84 15.42 -7.74 5.98
N SER A 85 16.02 -8.56 6.84
CA SER A 85 15.28 -9.42 7.76
C SER A 85 14.89 -8.63 9.02
N ASN A 86 13.66 -8.81 9.50
CA ASN A 86 13.32 -8.48 10.89
C ASN A 86 14.19 -9.40 11.75
N ALA A 87 15.35 -8.93 12.16
CA ALA A 87 16.19 -9.61 13.13
C ALA A 87 15.45 -9.62 14.48
N THR A 88 14.50 -10.55 14.64
CA THR A 88 14.28 -11.21 15.92
C THR A 88 15.57 -11.95 16.24
N SER A 89 16.50 -11.23 16.88
CA SER A 89 17.52 -11.81 17.77
C SER A 89 16.96 -11.89 19.17
#